data_AF-A0A7X6GF67-F1
#
_entry.id   AF-A0A7X6GF67-F1
#
_cell.length_a   1.000
_cell.length_b   1.000
_cell.length_c   1.000
_cell.angle_alpha   90.00
_cell.angle_beta   90.00
_cell.angle_gamma   90.00
#
_symmetry.space_group_name_H-M   'P 1'
#
loop_
_entity.id
_entity.type
_entity.pdbx_description
1 polymer ?
#
loop_
_entity_poly.entity_id
_entity_poly.type
_entity_poly.pdbx_seq_one_letter_code
_entity_poly.pdbx_strand_id
1 'polypeptide(L)'
;MVFIVKAKPKIMVGKLEIFWRKEMVRVVSLKHLAIRESLAKRRSVELIEEAGESFEKVDLAPNEEGISIEELTSLLKQGIKCFVLYPSPEVILEEHLDRELELEKAVHLTASYSEDLVSVYKNYRKQLKLLNECHVDYATTKGIESIHQLGLRVTNLRPIRSATTATTLALHIIKSHNELNRAVNTLDGCSVVINNSWKESVVEQSVANLKELRKSQINKDSIISKLEKMNKKAEAEKADLMSQLDEKSQEAKLHLTQLVEIQEQLERQAQSHKADKRELQNQIDELLEKSVDEKLELAIENKLLLNQIFNLQAELEAYFTTLKQSEAKNTKEHENVLVKNELITKLKLAERQLKIADKQVKELSKSERLLSVELRHVKSELASIRSSVAWKASKPVRVLTSAVSKTKTKNRKIQADLDIINSSDLFDAEWYVKTYPDVKKSGIDPAEHYLNFGWLEGRYPSQYFDGTWYLNRYPDVSQSDTNPLLHYLKFGKDEGRLQSPKLLEHNKKKSTR
;
A
#
# COMPACT_ATOMS: atom_id res chain seq x y z
N MET A 1 -28.26 149.59 -4.63
CA MET A 1 -27.68 149.55 -5.99
C MET A 1 -27.44 148.09 -6.38
N VAL A 2 -27.37 147.76 -7.66
CA VAL A 2 -27.22 146.38 -8.19
C VAL A 2 -25.81 146.21 -8.78
N PHE A 3 -25.45 144.98 -9.18
CA PHE A 3 -24.30 144.54 -9.98
C PHE A 3 -22.97 144.21 -9.26
N ILE A 4 -22.13 143.27 -9.75
CA ILE A 4 -22.38 141.85 -10.13
C ILE A 4 -21.05 141.05 -10.25
N VAL A 5 -21.04 139.81 -9.73
CA VAL A 5 -20.25 138.59 -10.10
C VAL A 5 -18.77 138.70 -10.58
N LYS A 6 -17.87 137.91 -9.94
CA LYS A 6 -16.90 137.06 -10.69
C LYS A 6 -16.34 135.82 -9.95
N ALA A 7 -16.76 134.65 -10.42
CA ALA A 7 -16.07 133.33 -10.55
C ALA A 7 -15.38 132.61 -9.34
N LYS A 8 -15.32 131.27 -9.47
CA LYS A 8 -14.66 130.29 -8.56
C LYS A 8 -13.29 129.82 -9.11
N PRO A 9 -12.52 129.05 -8.34
CA PRO A 9 -12.48 127.58 -8.54
C PRO A 9 -13.04 126.83 -7.31
N LYS A 10 -13.78 125.72 -7.38
CA LYS A 10 -13.91 124.60 -8.34
C LYS A 10 -12.88 123.47 -8.15
N ILE A 11 -12.88 122.89 -6.95
CA ILE A 11 -12.67 121.43 -6.78
C ILE A 11 -14.07 120.80 -6.63
N MET A 12 -14.30 119.65 -7.26
CA MET A 12 -15.55 118.88 -7.12
C MET A 12 -15.22 117.44 -6.72
N VAL A 13 -15.80 116.98 -5.62
CA VAL A 13 -16.20 115.58 -5.40
C VAL A 13 -17.67 115.63 -4.96
N GLY A 14 -18.45 114.58 -5.29
CA GLY A 14 -19.90 114.66 -5.43
C GLY A 14 -20.69 115.17 -4.22
N LYS A 15 -21.68 116.04 -4.49
CA LYS A 15 -22.83 116.24 -3.58
C LYS A 15 -23.57 114.91 -3.42
N LEU A 16 -23.82 114.51 -2.17
CA LEU A 16 -24.89 113.57 -1.79
C LEU A 16 -25.54 114.05 -0.49
N GLU A 17 -26.23 115.19 -0.58
CA GLU A 17 -27.16 115.64 0.46
C GLU A 17 -28.38 114.70 0.45
N ILE A 18 -28.47 113.76 1.40
CA ILE A 18 -29.60 112.84 1.53
C ILE A 18 -30.43 113.19 2.77
N PHE A 19 -31.34 114.16 2.63
CA PHE A 19 -32.38 114.42 3.64
C PHE A 19 -33.68 113.72 3.26
N TRP A 20 -33.89 112.50 3.77
CA TRP A 20 -35.17 111.77 3.69
C TRP A 20 -36.14 112.15 4.82
N ARG A 21 -36.26 113.44 5.15
CA ARG A 21 -37.21 113.88 6.20
C ARG A 21 -38.65 113.85 5.65
N LYS A 22 -39.55 113.18 6.39
CA LYS A 22 -41.02 113.04 6.19
C LYS A 22 -41.57 111.99 5.20
N GLU A 23 -40.85 110.92 4.86
CA GLU A 23 -41.41 109.80 4.07
C GLU A 23 -41.02 108.42 4.64
N MET A 24 -41.86 107.39 4.48
CA MET A 24 -41.59 106.04 4.97
C MET A 24 -40.37 105.40 4.30
N VAL A 25 -39.43 104.96 5.12
CA VAL A 25 -38.24 104.18 4.72
C VAL A 25 -38.30 102.81 5.39
N ARG A 26 -38.01 101.74 4.64
CA ARG A 26 -37.84 100.37 5.15
C ARG A 26 -36.44 99.84 4.83
N VAL A 27 -35.92 98.99 5.70
CA VAL A 27 -34.74 98.15 5.41
C VAL A 27 -35.22 96.73 5.16
N VAL A 28 -34.70 96.08 4.13
CA VAL A 28 -35.18 94.80 3.60
C VAL A 28 -33.97 93.92 3.26
N SER A 29 -34.08 92.61 3.53
CA SER A 29 -33.14 91.60 3.01
C SER A 29 -33.83 90.83 1.89
N LEU A 30 -33.18 90.67 0.73
CA LEU A 30 -33.73 89.84 -0.35
C LEU A 30 -33.61 88.35 -0.04
N LYS A 31 -34.70 87.62 -0.24
CA LYS A 31 -34.75 86.16 -0.22
C LYS A 31 -34.25 85.62 -1.55
N HIS A 32 -33.06 85.04 -1.53
CA HIS A 32 -32.60 84.19 -2.63
C HIS A 32 -33.12 82.77 -2.42
N LEU A 33 -33.55 82.08 -3.48
CA LEU A 33 -34.09 80.71 -3.38
C LEU A 33 -33.04 79.68 -2.93
N ALA A 34 -31.76 80.05 -3.06
CA ALA A 34 -30.66 79.30 -2.47
C ALA A 34 -30.65 79.45 -0.93
N ILE A 35 -30.32 80.63 -0.42
CA ILE A 35 -29.83 80.84 0.96
C ILE A 35 -30.91 80.56 2.02
N ARG A 36 -30.94 79.32 2.55
CA ARG A 36 -31.94 78.91 3.55
C ARG A 36 -31.41 78.68 4.97
N GLU A 37 -30.11 78.46 5.16
CA GLU A 37 -29.54 78.22 6.51
C GLU A 37 -28.59 79.32 7.01
N SER A 38 -28.03 80.15 6.12
CA SER A 38 -26.96 81.07 6.52
C SER A 38 -27.45 82.32 7.24
N LEU A 39 -28.50 83.00 6.75
CA LEU A 39 -28.78 84.41 7.10
C LEU A 39 -29.87 84.64 8.18
N ALA A 40 -30.73 83.65 8.47
CA ALA A 40 -31.92 83.84 9.32
C ALA A 40 -31.63 84.18 10.80
N LYS A 41 -30.45 83.86 11.34
CA LYS A 41 -30.15 84.05 12.77
C LYS A 41 -29.74 85.49 13.10
N ARG A 42 -30.76 86.32 13.34
CA ARG A 42 -30.73 87.64 14.01
C ARG A 42 -29.74 88.66 13.42
N ARG A 43 -30.11 89.27 12.29
CA ARG A 43 -29.65 90.63 11.95
C ARG A 43 -30.80 91.61 12.17
N SER A 44 -30.51 92.80 12.70
CA SER A 44 -31.48 93.90 12.81
C SER A 44 -30.82 95.18 12.33
N VAL A 45 -31.53 95.95 11.49
CA VAL A 45 -31.07 97.26 11.03
C VAL A 45 -32.16 98.27 11.34
N GLU A 46 -31.84 99.19 12.25
CA GLU A 46 -32.71 100.25 12.73
C GLU A 46 -32.40 101.55 11.98
N LEU A 47 -33.40 102.42 11.85
CA LEU A 47 -33.17 103.82 11.45
C LEU A 47 -32.73 104.63 12.67
N ILE A 48 -31.88 105.63 12.47
CA ILE A 48 -31.43 106.52 13.55
C ILE A 48 -32.48 107.60 13.78
N GLU A 49 -33.14 107.58 14.94
CA GLU A 49 -33.98 108.69 15.40
C GLU A 49 -33.11 109.87 15.87
N GLU A 50 -33.28 111.04 15.26
CA GLU A 50 -32.83 112.31 15.86
C GLU A 50 -33.90 112.81 16.84
N ALA A 51 -33.49 113.35 17.98
CA ALA A 51 -34.38 113.62 19.11
C ALA A 51 -35.48 114.66 18.80
N GLY A 52 -36.72 114.19 18.68
CA GLY A 52 -37.93 115.04 18.65
C GLY A 52 -39.01 114.64 17.64
N GLU A 53 -38.71 113.81 16.64
CA GLU A 53 -39.68 113.40 15.60
C GLU A 53 -39.87 111.88 15.60
N SER A 54 -41.11 111.41 15.85
CA SER A 54 -41.44 109.99 15.96
C SER A 54 -41.54 109.34 14.58
N PHE A 55 -40.68 108.35 14.30
CA PHE A 55 -40.84 107.48 13.14
C PHE A 55 -41.72 106.28 13.51
N GLU A 56 -42.63 105.87 12.63
CA GLU A 56 -43.49 104.73 12.90
C GLU A 56 -42.66 103.44 12.89
N LYS A 57 -42.42 102.88 14.08
CA LYS A 57 -41.63 101.66 14.30
C LYS A 57 -42.41 100.45 13.77
N VAL A 58 -42.36 100.24 12.46
CA VAL A 58 -42.89 99.04 11.81
C VAL A 58 -42.00 97.85 12.18
N ASP A 59 -42.30 97.23 13.32
CA ASP A 59 -41.77 95.93 13.73
C ASP A 59 -42.24 94.84 12.76
N LEU A 60 -41.56 94.75 11.62
CA LEU A 60 -41.44 93.49 10.91
C LEU A 60 -40.62 92.55 11.81
N ALA A 61 -41.33 91.82 12.68
CA ALA A 61 -40.79 90.60 13.27
C ALA A 61 -40.14 89.79 12.14
N PRO A 62 -38.87 89.38 12.27
CA PRO A 62 -38.13 88.82 11.15
C PRO A 62 -38.67 87.43 10.82
N ASN A 63 -39.60 87.37 9.88
CA ASN A 63 -39.91 86.14 9.16
C ASN A 63 -38.58 85.58 8.65
N GLU A 64 -38.30 84.32 8.96
CA GLU A 64 -36.96 83.72 8.80
C GLU A 64 -36.54 83.57 7.32
N GLU A 65 -37.48 83.84 6.40
CA GLU A 65 -37.26 83.97 4.97
C GLU A 65 -37.57 85.42 4.54
N GLY A 66 -36.61 86.08 3.86
CA GLY A 66 -36.72 87.50 3.47
C GLY A 66 -37.74 87.80 2.35
N ILE A 67 -37.63 88.99 1.76
CA ILE A 67 -38.59 89.51 0.77
C ILE A 67 -38.17 89.13 -0.67
N SER A 68 -39.13 88.81 -1.54
CA SER A 68 -38.88 88.49 -2.96
C SER A 68 -38.70 89.75 -3.83
N ILE A 69 -38.19 89.60 -5.06
CA ILE A 69 -38.07 90.73 -6.02
C ILE A 69 -39.46 91.27 -6.41
N GLU A 70 -40.49 90.41 -6.46
CA GLU A 70 -41.88 90.80 -6.75
C GLU A 70 -42.49 91.60 -5.60
N GLU A 71 -42.29 91.14 -4.36
CA GLU A 71 -42.75 91.82 -3.14
C GLU A 71 -42.03 93.16 -2.94
N LEU A 72 -40.72 93.21 -3.18
CA LEU A 72 -39.94 94.46 -3.22
C LEU A 72 -40.51 95.43 -4.26
N THR A 73 -40.84 94.92 -5.45
CA THR A 73 -41.48 95.73 -6.51
C THR A 73 -42.88 96.22 -6.09
N SER A 74 -43.62 95.45 -5.29
CA SER A 74 -44.90 95.87 -4.71
C SER A 74 -44.74 97.02 -3.70
N LEU A 75 -43.76 96.93 -2.80
CA LEU A 75 -43.43 98.01 -1.84
C LEU A 75 -43.00 99.30 -2.56
N LEU A 76 -42.17 99.17 -3.61
CA LEU A 76 -41.71 100.31 -4.41
C LEU A 76 -42.86 100.95 -5.22
N LYS A 77 -43.82 100.15 -5.74
CA LYS A 77 -45.07 100.66 -6.36
C LYS A 77 -45.95 101.44 -5.37
N GLN A 78 -45.90 101.11 -4.08
CA GLN A 78 -46.58 101.87 -3.02
C GLN A 78 -45.83 103.18 -2.64
N GLY A 79 -44.70 103.47 -3.28
CA GLY A 79 -43.87 104.66 -3.03
C GLY A 79 -42.93 104.55 -1.85
N ILE A 80 -42.89 103.41 -1.15
CA ILE A 80 -42.06 103.17 0.03
C ILE A 80 -40.58 103.15 -0.39
N LYS A 81 -39.74 103.88 0.34
CA LYS A 81 -38.29 103.90 0.08
C LYS A 81 -37.64 102.69 0.75
N CYS A 82 -36.80 101.97 0.01
CA CYS A 82 -36.22 100.71 0.45
C CYS A 82 -34.69 100.77 0.43
N PHE A 83 -34.06 100.44 1.56
CA PHE A 83 -32.68 99.96 1.59
C PHE A 83 -32.71 98.43 1.50
N VAL A 84 -32.05 97.86 0.50
CA VAL A 84 -32.04 96.42 0.24
C VAL A 84 -30.62 95.88 0.42
N LEU A 85 -30.48 94.98 1.40
CA LEU A 85 -29.34 94.09 1.54
C LEU A 85 -29.54 92.90 0.59
N TYR A 86 -28.51 92.62 -0.21
CA TYR A 86 -28.52 91.49 -1.15
C TYR A 86 -27.22 90.66 -1.06
N PRO A 87 -27.30 89.33 -1.19
CA PRO A 87 -26.13 88.46 -1.19
C PRO A 87 -25.27 88.68 -2.45
N SER A 88 -23.95 88.67 -2.29
CA SER A 88 -23.03 88.84 -3.42
C SER A 88 -23.20 87.70 -4.45
N PRO A 89 -23.19 87.97 -5.77
CA PRO A 89 -23.36 86.94 -6.80
C PRO A 89 -22.34 85.79 -6.71
N GLU A 90 -21.14 86.04 -6.21
CA GLU A 90 -20.13 85.04 -5.85
C GLU A 90 -20.68 83.97 -4.89
N VAL A 91 -21.41 84.40 -3.85
CA VAL A 91 -22.01 83.54 -2.82
C VAL A 91 -23.24 82.79 -3.35
N ILE A 92 -23.99 83.42 -4.25
CA ILE A 92 -25.14 82.79 -4.92
C ILE A 92 -24.65 81.63 -5.80
N LEU A 93 -23.61 81.88 -6.61
CA LEU A 93 -23.03 80.87 -7.49
C LEU A 93 -22.36 79.74 -6.69
N GLU A 94 -21.66 80.07 -5.59
CA GLU A 94 -21.10 79.09 -4.65
C GLU A 94 -22.19 78.13 -4.14
N GLU A 95 -23.30 78.65 -3.60
CA GLU A 95 -24.38 77.80 -3.07
C GLU A 95 -25.16 77.05 -4.15
N HIS A 96 -25.19 77.53 -5.41
CA HIS A 96 -25.73 76.74 -6.50
C HIS A 96 -24.84 75.55 -6.85
N LEU A 97 -23.51 75.73 -6.86
CA LEU A 97 -22.55 74.66 -7.16
C LEU A 97 -22.45 73.63 -6.02
N ASP A 98 -22.52 74.08 -4.76
CA ASP A 98 -22.61 73.21 -3.58
C ASP A 98 -23.89 72.34 -3.57
N ARG A 99 -24.90 72.66 -4.39
CA ARG A 99 -26.15 71.92 -4.57
C ARG A 99 -26.18 71.04 -5.82
N GLU A 100 -25.02 70.74 -6.40
CA GLU A 100 -24.85 69.89 -7.58
C GLU A 100 -25.64 70.37 -8.82
N LEU A 101 -26.01 71.65 -8.88
CA LEU A 101 -26.62 72.24 -10.08
C LEU A 101 -25.59 72.30 -11.20
N GLU A 102 -26.01 71.90 -12.41
CA GLU A 102 -25.21 72.05 -13.63
C GLU A 102 -24.70 73.49 -13.77
N LEU A 103 -23.41 73.63 -14.10
CA LEU A 103 -22.71 74.92 -14.17
C LEU A 103 -23.45 75.97 -15.02
N GLU A 104 -24.00 75.58 -16.16
CA GLU A 104 -24.74 76.48 -17.05
C GLU A 104 -26.05 76.99 -16.40
N LYS A 105 -26.77 76.12 -15.69
CA LYS A 105 -27.99 76.48 -14.94
C LYS A 105 -27.64 77.38 -13.75
N ALA A 106 -26.57 77.09 -13.02
CA ALA A 106 -26.08 77.91 -11.91
C ALA A 106 -25.64 79.31 -12.38
N VAL A 107 -24.92 79.40 -13.49
CA VAL A 107 -24.51 80.66 -14.14
C VAL A 107 -25.73 81.45 -14.62
N HIS A 108 -26.69 80.81 -15.30
CA HIS A 108 -27.92 81.47 -15.78
C HIS A 108 -28.77 82.02 -14.64
N LEU A 109 -28.99 81.24 -13.57
CA LEU A 109 -29.78 81.70 -12.41
C LEU A 109 -29.11 82.90 -11.71
N THR A 110 -27.79 82.84 -11.52
CA THR A 110 -27.01 83.95 -10.92
C THR A 110 -27.03 85.21 -11.80
N ALA A 111 -26.99 85.05 -13.13
CA ALA A 111 -27.11 86.15 -14.08
C ALA A 111 -28.50 86.77 -14.05
N SER A 112 -29.58 85.96 -14.17
CA SER A 112 -30.97 86.43 -14.11
C SER A 112 -31.22 87.24 -12.85
N TYR A 113 -30.91 86.69 -11.66
CA TYR A 113 -31.07 87.40 -10.39
C TYR A 113 -30.37 88.77 -10.38
N SER A 114 -29.16 88.83 -10.95
CA SER A 114 -28.39 90.07 -11.03
C SER A 114 -29.03 91.09 -11.99
N GLU A 115 -29.56 90.65 -13.12
CA GLU A 115 -30.25 91.50 -14.10
C GLU A 115 -31.63 91.95 -13.63
N ASP A 116 -32.39 91.07 -12.97
CA ASP A 116 -33.69 91.35 -12.36
C ASP A 116 -33.55 92.45 -11.28
N LEU A 117 -32.57 92.32 -10.38
CA LEU A 117 -32.30 93.31 -9.35
C LEU A 117 -31.81 94.66 -9.92
N VAL A 118 -30.98 94.61 -10.98
CA VAL A 118 -30.60 95.80 -11.76
C VAL A 118 -31.81 96.45 -12.46
N SER A 119 -32.77 95.67 -12.95
CA SER A 119 -33.99 96.14 -13.60
C SER A 119 -34.89 96.91 -12.62
N VAL A 120 -35.14 96.33 -11.44
CA VAL A 120 -35.89 97.01 -10.36
C VAL A 120 -35.16 98.29 -9.92
N TYR A 121 -33.83 98.27 -9.78
CA TYR A 121 -33.07 99.48 -9.43
C TYR A 121 -33.07 100.56 -10.52
N LYS A 122 -33.04 100.20 -11.81
CA LYS A 122 -33.20 101.17 -12.91
C LYS A 122 -34.55 101.88 -12.83
N ASN A 123 -35.62 101.13 -12.58
CA ASN A 123 -36.99 101.66 -12.49
C ASN A 123 -37.21 102.53 -11.23
N TYR A 124 -36.65 102.16 -10.09
CA TYR A 124 -36.90 102.81 -8.79
C TYR A 124 -35.68 103.52 -8.19
N ARG A 125 -34.70 103.95 -8.99
CA ARG A 125 -33.39 104.52 -8.55
C ARG A 125 -33.46 105.65 -7.51
N LYS A 126 -34.58 106.37 -7.42
CA LYS A 126 -34.82 107.41 -6.39
C LYS A 126 -35.27 106.83 -5.04
N GLN A 127 -36.01 105.72 -5.04
CA GLN A 127 -36.61 105.10 -3.84
C GLN A 127 -35.81 103.89 -3.34
N LEU A 128 -35.05 103.21 -4.20
CA LEU A 128 -34.27 102.02 -3.88
C LEU A 128 -32.78 102.33 -3.69
N LYS A 129 -32.16 101.73 -2.66
CA LYS A 129 -30.70 101.64 -2.46
C LYS A 129 -30.31 100.18 -2.29
N LEU A 130 -29.30 99.72 -3.04
CA LEU A 130 -28.77 98.36 -2.95
C LEU A 130 -27.46 98.36 -2.15
N LEU A 131 -27.29 97.39 -1.25
CA LEU A 131 -26.05 97.13 -0.51
C LEU A 131 -25.67 95.65 -0.64
N ASN A 132 -24.49 95.38 -1.20
CA ASN A 132 -23.93 94.04 -1.30
C ASN A 132 -23.46 93.60 0.09
N GLU A 133 -24.00 92.50 0.63
CA GLU A 133 -23.64 92.00 1.96
C GLU A 133 -22.14 91.74 2.16
N CYS A 134 -21.41 91.37 1.10
CA CYS A 134 -19.96 91.10 1.17
C CYS A 134 -19.11 92.38 1.06
N HIS A 135 -19.71 93.53 0.73
CA HIS A 135 -19.04 94.84 0.74
C HIS A 135 -19.36 95.69 1.99
N VAL A 136 -20.10 95.11 2.95
CA VAL A 136 -20.38 95.75 4.25
C VAL A 136 -19.53 95.06 5.32
N ASP A 137 -18.41 95.67 5.65
CA ASP A 137 -17.55 95.23 6.74
C ASP A 137 -18.15 95.64 8.10
N TYR A 138 -18.90 94.71 8.69
CA TYR A 138 -19.52 94.88 10.01
C TYR A 138 -18.54 94.84 11.18
N ALA A 139 -17.26 94.50 10.96
CA ALA A 139 -16.29 94.27 12.03
C ALA A 139 -15.32 95.45 12.25
N THR A 140 -15.04 96.26 11.22
CA THR A 140 -14.15 97.43 11.35
C THR A 140 -14.91 98.72 11.67
N THR A 141 -14.29 99.59 12.49
CA THR A 141 -14.85 100.89 12.87
C THR A 141 -15.20 101.76 11.66
N LYS A 142 -14.36 101.75 10.62
CA LYS A 142 -14.62 102.46 9.36
C LYS A 142 -15.89 101.97 8.65
N GLY A 143 -16.14 100.66 8.63
CA GLY A 143 -17.36 100.10 8.06
C GLY A 143 -18.60 100.55 8.84
N ILE A 144 -18.53 100.50 10.17
CA ILE A 144 -19.59 100.99 11.07
C ILE A 144 -19.85 102.50 10.85
N GLU A 145 -18.81 103.33 10.80
CA GLU A 145 -18.91 104.77 10.50
C GLU A 145 -19.58 105.05 9.15
N SER A 146 -19.23 104.30 8.11
CA SER A 146 -19.83 104.43 6.77
C SER A 146 -21.29 103.98 6.72
N ILE A 147 -21.71 103.01 7.53
CA ILE A 147 -23.13 102.62 7.65
C ILE A 147 -23.91 103.71 8.39
N HIS A 148 -23.35 104.29 9.45
CA HIS A 148 -23.95 105.43 10.15
C HIS A 148 -24.13 106.66 9.24
N GLN A 149 -23.19 106.93 8.31
CA GLN A 149 -23.32 107.98 7.30
C GLN A 149 -24.49 107.77 6.32
N LEU A 150 -25.04 106.56 6.21
CA LEU A 150 -26.23 106.24 5.41
C LEU A 150 -27.55 106.36 6.21
N GLY A 151 -27.49 106.76 7.49
CA GLY A 151 -28.66 106.87 8.39
C GLY A 151 -29.12 105.54 9.01
N LEU A 152 -28.29 104.50 8.90
CA LEU A 152 -28.59 103.14 9.36
C LEU A 152 -27.80 102.79 10.62
N ARG A 153 -28.43 102.05 11.54
CA ARG A 153 -27.79 101.47 12.72
C ARG A 153 -27.93 99.95 12.68
N VAL A 154 -26.83 99.22 12.79
CA VAL A 154 -26.84 97.74 12.74
C VAL A 154 -26.68 97.18 14.14
N THR A 155 -27.55 96.23 14.51
CA THR A 155 -27.45 95.45 15.75
C THR A 155 -27.36 93.95 15.42
N ASN A 156 -26.60 93.22 16.25
CA ASN A 156 -26.12 91.85 16.00
C ASN A 156 -25.24 91.72 14.74
N LEU A 157 -23.96 92.06 14.91
CA LEU A 157 -22.92 91.90 13.89
C LEU A 157 -22.47 90.43 13.84
N ARG A 158 -22.60 89.76 12.69
CA ARG A 158 -21.91 88.48 12.44
C ARG A 158 -20.50 88.75 11.88
N PRO A 159 -19.52 87.85 12.14
CA PRO A 159 -18.23 87.92 11.45
C PRO A 159 -18.40 87.71 9.94
N ILE A 160 -17.43 88.22 9.17
CA ILE A 160 -17.34 88.11 7.71
C ILE A 160 -17.29 86.63 7.30
N ARG A 161 -17.97 86.25 6.19
CA ARG A 161 -17.88 84.90 5.60
C ARG A 161 -16.44 84.67 5.15
N SER A 162 -15.72 83.76 5.82
CA SER A 162 -14.40 83.29 5.40
C SER A 162 -14.47 82.71 3.99
N ALA A 163 -13.47 82.98 3.16
CA ALA A 163 -13.43 82.49 1.79
C ALA A 163 -13.29 80.96 1.75
N THR A 164 -14.09 80.31 0.90
CA THR A 164 -13.93 78.88 0.61
C THR A 164 -13.23 78.70 -0.74
N THR A 165 -12.73 77.50 -1.02
CA THR A 165 -12.25 77.13 -2.36
C THR A 165 -13.37 77.20 -3.42
N ALA A 166 -14.63 77.03 -3.01
CA ALA A 166 -15.79 77.20 -3.88
C ALA A 166 -16.07 78.68 -4.16
N THR A 167 -15.89 79.59 -3.18
CA THR A 167 -15.92 81.05 -3.41
C THR A 167 -14.90 81.48 -4.47
N THR A 168 -13.68 80.93 -4.40
CA THR A 168 -12.61 81.19 -5.38
C THR A 168 -12.98 80.71 -6.78
N LEU A 169 -13.57 79.51 -6.87
CA LEU A 169 -14.03 78.92 -8.13
C LEU A 169 -15.18 79.76 -8.73
N ALA A 170 -16.16 80.17 -7.92
CA ALA A 170 -17.25 81.06 -8.32
C ALA A 170 -16.73 82.41 -8.84
N LEU A 171 -15.76 83.03 -8.15
CA LEU A 171 -15.07 84.25 -8.62
C LEU A 171 -14.36 84.07 -9.96
N HIS A 172 -13.79 82.89 -10.23
CA HIS A 172 -13.18 82.60 -11.53
C HIS A 172 -14.25 82.42 -12.62
N ILE A 173 -15.31 81.67 -12.35
CA ILE A 173 -16.44 81.44 -13.27
C ILE A 173 -17.10 82.79 -13.64
N ILE A 174 -17.37 83.66 -12.67
CA ILE A 174 -17.93 85.01 -12.90
C ILE A 174 -17.02 85.85 -13.80
N LYS A 175 -15.69 85.77 -13.64
CA LYS A 175 -14.75 86.50 -14.51
C LYS A 175 -14.66 85.92 -15.92
N SER A 176 -14.76 84.59 -16.06
CA SER A 176 -14.61 83.88 -17.33
C SER A 176 -15.90 83.87 -18.20
N HIS A 177 -17.09 83.87 -17.59
CA HIS A 177 -18.36 83.94 -18.33
C HIS A 177 -18.76 85.39 -18.62
N ASN A 178 -18.57 85.84 -19.85
CA ASN A 178 -18.81 87.22 -20.29
C ASN A 178 -20.16 87.83 -19.88
N GLU A 179 -21.25 87.06 -19.92
CA GLU A 179 -22.61 87.54 -19.62
C GLU A 179 -22.82 87.72 -18.12
N LEU A 180 -22.50 86.70 -17.33
CA LEU A 180 -22.49 86.79 -15.87
C LEU A 180 -21.55 87.90 -15.37
N ASN A 181 -20.35 88.05 -15.97
CA ASN A 181 -19.42 89.13 -15.66
C ASN A 181 -20.07 90.51 -15.89
N ARG A 182 -20.81 90.71 -17.00
CA ARG A 182 -21.53 91.96 -17.28
C ARG A 182 -22.66 92.20 -16.28
N ALA A 183 -23.47 91.19 -15.98
CA ALA A 183 -24.57 91.29 -15.04
C ALA A 183 -24.08 91.67 -13.63
N VAL A 184 -23.06 90.96 -13.12
CA VAL A 184 -22.46 91.20 -11.79
C VAL A 184 -21.80 92.57 -11.71
N ASN A 185 -20.99 92.99 -12.68
CA ASN A 185 -20.38 94.33 -12.66
C ASN A 185 -21.45 95.45 -12.77
N THR A 186 -22.55 95.21 -13.49
CA THR A 186 -23.67 96.16 -13.56
C THR A 186 -24.39 96.27 -12.23
N LEU A 187 -24.56 95.17 -11.51
CA LEU A 187 -25.17 95.13 -10.17
C LEU A 187 -24.26 95.79 -9.12
N ASP A 188 -22.98 95.43 -9.06
CA ASP A 188 -22.00 96.06 -8.16
C ASP A 188 -21.90 97.58 -8.44
N GLY A 189 -21.93 98.02 -9.71
CA GLY A 189 -22.02 99.43 -10.11
C GLY A 189 -23.36 100.12 -9.82
N CYS A 190 -24.37 99.38 -9.40
CA CYS A 190 -25.64 99.89 -8.88
C CYS A 190 -25.69 99.92 -7.34
N SER A 191 -24.77 99.22 -6.66
CA SER A 191 -24.71 99.10 -5.21
C SER A 191 -23.94 100.22 -4.52
N VAL A 192 -24.11 100.33 -3.20
CA VAL A 192 -23.26 101.16 -2.33
C VAL A 192 -22.13 100.28 -1.78
N VAL A 193 -20.90 100.52 -2.24
CA VAL A 193 -19.69 99.87 -1.72
C VAL A 193 -19.23 100.61 -0.45
N ILE A 194 -19.05 99.89 0.65
CA ILE A 194 -18.63 100.46 1.95
C ILE A 194 -17.16 100.11 2.25
N ASN A 195 -16.79 98.82 2.21
CA ASN A 195 -15.39 98.38 2.31
C ASN A 195 -15.21 97.09 1.48
N ASN A 196 -14.05 96.88 0.87
CA ASN A 196 -13.82 95.77 -0.07
C ASN A 196 -12.80 94.71 0.44
N SER A 197 -12.51 94.75 1.74
CA SER A 197 -11.55 93.85 2.43
C SER A 197 -11.83 92.35 2.21
N TRP A 198 -13.09 91.98 1.95
CA TRP A 198 -13.46 90.60 1.63
C TRP A 198 -12.79 90.08 0.35
N LYS A 199 -12.81 90.85 -0.74
CA LYS A 199 -12.26 90.40 -2.04
C LYS A 199 -10.74 90.24 -2.02
N GLU A 200 -10.05 90.91 -1.10
CA GLU A 200 -8.61 90.74 -0.85
C GLU A 200 -8.32 89.44 -0.07
N SER A 201 -9.03 89.22 1.04
CA SER A 201 -8.89 88.02 1.90
C SER A 201 -9.10 86.71 1.12
N VAL A 202 -10.06 86.67 0.19
CA VAL A 202 -10.30 85.51 -0.67
C VAL A 202 -9.06 85.13 -1.50
N VAL A 203 -8.33 86.12 -2.03
CA VAL A 203 -7.15 85.88 -2.88
C VAL A 203 -6.00 85.29 -2.07
N GLU A 204 -5.74 85.81 -0.87
CA GLU A 204 -4.66 85.31 -0.01
C GLU A 204 -4.90 83.85 0.41
N GLN A 205 -6.12 83.53 0.86
CA GLN A 205 -6.50 82.18 1.28
C GLN A 205 -6.44 81.18 0.11
N SER A 206 -6.82 81.62 -1.10
CA SER A 206 -6.68 80.83 -2.33
C SER A 206 -5.21 80.49 -2.64
N VAL A 207 -4.32 81.47 -2.52
CA VAL A 207 -2.89 81.32 -2.79
C VAL A 207 -2.21 80.42 -1.75
N ALA A 208 -2.69 80.39 -0.51
CA ALA A 208 -2.23 79.43 0.50
C ALA A 208 -2.58 77.98 0.10
N ASN A 209 -3.86 77.72 -0.19
CA ASN A 209 -4.35 76.38 -0.54
C ASN A 209 -3.65 75.80 -1.79
N LEU A 210 -3.42 76.62 -2.82
CA LEU A 210 -2.71 76.22 -4.04
C LEU A 210 -1.22 75.86 -3.77
N LYS A 211 -0.55 76.55 -2.84
CA LYS A 211 0.83 76.22 -2.43
C LYS A 211 0.90 74.87 -1.70
N GLU A 212 -0.10 74.54 -0.90
CA GLU A 212 -0.18 73.27 -0.17
C GLU A 212 -0.49 72.08 -1.10
N LEU A 213 -1.51 72.22 -1.96
CA LEU A 213 -1.82 71.23 -3.00
C LEU A 213 -0.59 70.92 -3.87
N ARG A 214 0.15 71.94 -4.32
CA ARG A 214 1.37 71.76 -5.11
C ARG A 214 2.47 71.00 -4.37
N LYS A 215 2.66 71.23 -3.07
CA LYS A 215 3.59 70.43 -2.24
C LYS A 215 3.16 68.96 -2.17
N SER A 216 1.86 68.70 -1.99
CA SER A 216 1.32 67.34 -1.93
C SER A 216 1.57 66.56 -3.23
N GLN A 217 1.45 67.23 -4.38
CA GLN A 217 1.62 66.61 -5.69
C GLN A 217 3.09 66.22 -5.94
N ILE A 218 4.03 67.14 -5.68
CA ILE A 218 5.47 66.87 -5.80
C ILE A 218 5.90 65.66 -4.95
N ASN A 219 5.29 65.47 -3.77
CA ASN A 219 5.55 64.29 -2.94
C ASN A 219 5.01 63.00 -3.56
N LYS A 220 3.80 63.02 -4.15
CA LYS A 220 3.24 61.87 -4.90
C LYS A 220 4.14 61.50 -6.09
N ASP A 221 4.53 62.49 -6.90
CA ASP A 221 5.36 62.26 -8.09
C ASP A 221 6.72 61.63 -7.72
N SER A 222 7.31 62.05 -6.59
CA SER A 222 8.53 61.46 -6.04
C SER A 222 8.36 60.00 -5.58
N ILE A 223 7.19 59.65 -5.02
CA ILE A 223 6.86 58.28 -4.61
C ILE A 223 6.62 57.39 -5.85
N ILE A 224 5.87 57.88 -6.84
CA ILE A 224 5.59 57.18 -8.10
C ILE A 224 6.91 56.82 -8.81
N SER A 225 7.83 57.78 -8.96
CA SER A 225 9.13 57.52 -9.62
C SER A 225 10.02 56.52 -8.86
N LYS A 226 9.85 56.35 -7.54
CA LYS A 226 10.51 55.27 -6.77
C LYS A 226 9.87 53.92 -7.04
N LEU A 227 8.53 53.85 -7.03
CA LEU A 227 7.78 52.63 -7.32
C LEU A 227 8.03 52.11 -8.73
N GLU A 228 8.07 52.99 -9.74
CA GLU A 228 8.42 52.63 -11.13
C GLU A 228 9.81 51.97 -11.23
N LYS A 229 10.81 52.51 -10.51
CA LYS A 229 12.17 51.94 -10.49
C LYS A 229 12.22 50.59 -9.78
N MET A 230 11.47 50.42 -8.70
CA MET A 230 11.33 49.12 -8.01
C MET A 230 10.62 48.09 -8.89
N ASN A 231 9.54 48.48 -9.58
CA ASN A 231 8.81 47.59 -10.48
C ASN A 231 9.69 47.13 -11.66
N LYS A 232 10.39 48.05 -12.33
CA LYS A 232 11.32 47.71 -13.43
C LYS A 232 12.45 46.78 -12.98
N LYS A 233 12.92 46.90 -11.74
CA LYS A 233 13.90 45.97 -11.16
C LYS A 233 13.29 44.58 -10.94
N ALA A 234 12.10 44.50 -10.35
CA ALA A 234 11.39 43.24 -10.14
C ALA A 234 10.98 42.54 -11.45
N GLU A 235 10.64 43.30 -12.50
CA GLU A 235 10.36 42.78 -13.84
C GLU A 235 11.61 42.17 -14.48
N ALA A 236 12.78 42.80 -14.33
CA ALA A 236 14.04 42.25 -14.80
C ALA A 236 14.45 40.98 -14.04
N GLU A 237 14.34 40.99 -12.70
CA GLU A 237 14.63 39.81 -11.85
C GLU A 237 13.67 38.65 -12.16
N LYS A 238 12.39 38.94 -12.45
CA LYS A 238 11.43 37.93 -12.91
C LYS A 238 11.79 37.36 -14.29
N ALA A 239 12.25 38.18 -15.23
CA ALA A 239 12.62 37.73 -16.57
C ALA A 239 13.83 36.79 -16.56
N ASP A 240 14.85 37.11 -15.75
CA ASP A 240 16.02 36.25 -15.55
C ASP A 240 15.64 34.89 -14.94
N LEU A 241 14.84 34.89 -13.86
CA LEU A 241 14.34 33.66 -13.23
C LEU A 241 13.45 32.82 -14.17
N MET A 242 12.66 33.45 -15.05
CA MET A 242 11.91 32.72 -16.09
C MET A 242 12.83 32.07 -17.12
N SER A 243 13.89 32.76 -17.57
CA SER A 243 14.86 32.19 -18.51
C SER A 243 15.59 30.97 -17.92
N GLN A 244 15.99 31.05 -16.64
CA GLN A 244 16.62 29.94 -15.92
C GLN A 244 15.66 28.76 -15.74
N LEU A 245 14.38 29.02 -15.49
CA LEU A 245 13.36 27.98 -15.37
C LEU A 245 13.09 27.28 -16.71
N ASP A 246 13.05 28.01 -17.83
CA ASP A 246 12.88 27.44 -19.17
C ASP A 246 14.09 26.59 -19.61
N GLU A 247 15.31 27.02 -19.29
CA GLU A 247 16.53 26.22 -19.50
C GLU A 247 16.47 24.89 -18.72
N LYS A 248 16.16 24.95 -17.42
CA LYS A 248 16.01 23.73 -16.59
C LYS A 248 14.82 22.86 -17.02
N SER A 249 13.77 23.45 -17.57
CA SER A 249 12.66 22.71 -18.19
C SER A 249 13.10 21.96 -19.45
N GLN A 250 14.04 22.50 -20.23
CA GLN A 250 14.59 21.85 -21.42
C GLN A 250 15.58 20.72 -21.05
N GLU A 251 16.47 20.95 -20.08
CA GLU A 251 17.34 19.89 -19.51
C GLU A 251 16.52 18.69 -19.01
N ALA A 252 15.49 18.95 -18.21
CA ALA A 252 14.63 17.89 -17.67
C ALA A 252 13.90 17.08 -18.76
N LYS A 253 13.47 17.73 -19.85
CA LYS A 253 12.86 17.06 -21.01
C LYS A 253 13.87 16.19 -21.76
N LEU A 254 15.09 16.69 -21.97
CA LEU A 254 16.16 15.92 -22.62
C LEU A 254 16.51 14.65 -21.82
N HIS A 255 16.67 14.78 -20.51
CA HIS A 255 16.92 13.62 -19.64
C HIS A 255 15.75 12.64 -19.58
N LEU A 256 14.50 13.11 -19.64
CA LEU A 256 13.33 12.23 -19.72
C LEU A 256 13.35 11.40 -21.02
N THR A 257 13.66 12.00 -22.17
CA THR A 257 13.81 11.27 -23.45
C THR A 257 14.92 10.23 -23.37
N GLN A 258 16.08 10.58 -22.82
CA GLN A 258 17.21 9.66 -22.63
C GLN A 258 16.82 8.46 -21.75
N LEU A 259 16.05 8.67 -20.67
CA LEU A 259 15.58 7.60 -19.81
C LEU A 259 14.58 6.66 -20.51
N VAL A 260 13.71 7.20 -21.38
CA VAL A 260 12.79 6.39 -22.20
C VAL A 260 13.56 5.53 -23.22
N GLU A 261 14.56 6.10 -23.91
CA GLU A 261 15.40 5.34 -24.84
C GLU A 261 16.16 4.20 -24.14
N ILE A 262 16.71 4.47 -22.94
CA ILE A 262 17.39 3.45 -22.12
C ILE A 262 16.40 2.37 -21.66
N GLN A 263 15.18 2.74 -21.26
CA GLN A 263 14.15 1.76 -20.87
C GLN A 263 13.76 0.87 -22.06
N GLU A 264 13.53 1.43 -23.26
CA GLU A 264 13.25 0.64 -24.46
C GLU A 264 14.39 -0.33 -24.80
N GLN A 265 15.65 0.09 -24.65
CA GLN A 265 16.81 -0.79 -24.87
C GLN A 265 16.84 -1.96 -23.86
N LEU A 266 16.59 -1.69 -22.58
CA LEU A 266 16.52 -2.71 -21.53
C LEU A 266 15.34 -3.67 -21.74
N GLU A 267 14.18 -3.18 -22.16
CA GLU A 267 13.03 -4.02 -22.47
C GLU A 267 13.28 -4.93 -23.68
N ARG A 268 13.96 -4.43 -24.73
CA ARG A 268 14.37 -5.25 -25.89
C ARG A 268 15.39 -6.33 -25.49
N GLN A 269 16.37 -6.00 -24.63
CA GLN A 269 17.32 -6.98 -24.09
C GLN A 269 16.61 -8.04 -23.22
N ALA A 270 15.70 -7.64 -22.35
CA ALA A 270 14.91 -8.56 -21.52
C ALA A 270 14.01 -9.49 -22.37
N GLN A 271 13.49 -9.00 -23.49
CA GLN A 271 12.74 -9.82 -24.45
C GLN A 271 13.65 -10.83 -25.17
N SER A 272 14.86 -10.43 -25.60
CA SER A 272 15.85 -11.35 -26.18
C SER A 272 16.21 -12.45 -25.18
N HIS A 273 16.66 -12.13 -23.97
CA HIS A 273 17.02 -13.11 -22.96
C HIS A 273 15.86 -14.05 -22.54
N LYS A 274 14.61 -13.61 -22.71
CA LYS A 274 13.42 -14.45 -22.52
C LYS A 274 13.15 -15.39 -23.70
N ALA A 275 13.57 -15.04 -24.91
CA ALA A 275 13.62 -15.95 -26.06
C ALA A 275 14.79 -16.94 -25.93
N ASP A 276 16.02 -16.44 -25.69
CA ASP A 276 17.24 -17.24 -25.49
C ASP A 276 17.01 -18.34 -24.44
N LYS A 277 16.41 -17.97 -23.28
CA LYS A 277 16.08 -18.91 -22.20
C LYS A 277 15.06 -19.97 -22.61
N ARG A 278 14.10 -19.65 -23.47
CA ARG A 278 13.10 -20.62 -23.97
C ARG A 278 13.74 -21.59 -24.96
N GLU A 279 14.61 -21.11 -25.83
CA GLU A 279 15.33 -21.97 -26.77
C GLU A 279 16.25 -22.94 -26.00
N LEU A 280 17.03 -22.44 -25.04
CA LEU A 280 17.86 -23.27 -24.16
C LEU A 280 17.04 -24.29 -23.34
N GLN A 281 15.85 -23.93 -22.86
CA GLN A 281 14.96 -24.89 -22.18
C GLN A 281 14.50 -25.99 -23.14
N ASN A 282 14.04 -25.64 -24.35
CA ASN A 282 13.64 -26.62 -25.35
C ASN A 282 14.80 -27.57 -25.73
N GLN A 283 16.02 -27.04 -25.88
CA GLN A 283 17.22 -27.85 -26.15
C GLN A 283 17.55 -28.80 -24.98
N ILE A 284 17.39 -28.34 -23.73
CA ILE A 284 17.55 -29.19 -22.54
C ILE A 284 16.49 -30.30 -22.52
N ASP A 285 15.23 -29.98 -22.80
CA ASP A 285 14.11 -30.92 -22.77
C ASP A 285 14.26 -31.99 -23.89
N GLU A 286 14.68 -31.58 -25.10
CA GLU A 286 14.98 -32.49 -26.23
C GLU A 286 16.18 -33.42 -25.94
N LEU A 287 17.23 -32.90 -25.29
CA LEU A 287 18.37 -33.71 -24.86
C LEU A 287 18.01 -34.67 -23.71
N LEU A 288 17.12 -34.25 -22.81
CA LEU A 288 16.61 -35.12 -21.74
C LEU A 288 15.79 -36.28 -22.33
N GLU A 289 14.87 -36.01 -23.26
CA GLU A 289 14.04 -37.02 -23.95
C GLU A 289 14.93 -38.08 -24.64
N LYS A 290 15.89 -37.65 -25.47
CA LYS A 290 16.86 -38.56 -26.10
C LYS A 290 17.64 -39.39 -25.07
N SER A 291 18.08 -38.77 -23.97
CA SER A 291 18.80 -39.48 -22.90
C SER A 291 17.93 -40.44 -22.07
N VAL A 292 16.60 -40.35 -22.18
CA VAL A 292 15.64 -41.29 -21.59
C VAL A 292 15.40 -42.45 -22.55
N ASP A 293 15.24 -42.17 -23.84
CA ASP A 293 15.10 -43.20 -24.89
C ASP A 293 16.35 -44.09 -24.99
N GLU A 294 17.55 -43.51 -25.03
CA GLU A 294 18.82 -44.26 -24.98
C GLU A 294 18.89 -45.19 -23.77
N LYS A 295 18.44 -44.73 -22.59
CA LYS A 295 18.40 -45.56 -21.37
C LYS A 295 17.32 -46.63 -21.44
N LEU A 296 16.21 -46.38 -22.13
CA LEU A 296 15.14 -47.36 -22.33
C LEU A 296 15.58 -48.47 -23.28
N GLU A 297 16.23 -48.12 -24.40
CA GLU A 297 16.83 -49.08 -25.33
C GLU A 297 17.89 -49.93 -24.63
N LEU A 298 18.84 -49.32 -23.92
CA LEU A 298 19.84 -50.03 -23.12
C LEU A 298 19.21 -50.93 -22.04
N ALA A 299 18.10 -50.52 -21.41
CA ALA A 299 17.39 -51.36 -20.45
C ALA A 299 16.70 -52.57 -21.11
N ILE A 300 16.18 -52.40 -22.33
CA ILE A 300 15.61 -53.49 -23.13
C ILE A 300 16.71 -54.46 -23.58
N GLU A 301 17.86 -53.97 -24.06
CA GLU A 301 19.00 -54.78 -24.46
C GLU A 301 19.58 -55.58 -23.27
N ASN A 302 19.83 -54.92 -22.13
CA ASN A 302 20.28 -55.61 -20.91
C ASN A 302 19.31 -56.71 -20.47
N LYS A 303 17.99 -56.48 -20.59
CA LYS A 303 16.96 -57.49 -20.28
C LYS A 303 16.99 -58.66 -21.27
N LEU A 304 17.27 -58.41 -22.55
CA LEU A 304 17.43 -59.46 -23.56
C LEU A 304 18.69 -60.29 -23.31
N LEU A 305 19.82 -59.65 -22.99
CA LEU A 305 21.08 -60.30 -22.64
C LEU A 305 20.94 -61.15 -21.37
N LEU A 306 20.25 -60.67 -20.33
CA LEU A 306 19.94 -61.45 -19.13
C LEU A 306 19.13 -62.71 -19.44
N ASN A 307 18.13 -62.62 -20.32
CA ASN A 307 17.36 -63.80 -20.76
C ASN A 307 18.23 -64.80 -21.56
N GLN A 308 19.15 -64.31 -22.40
CA GLN A 308 20.09 -65.17 -23.13
C GLN A 308 21.06 -65.88 -22.18
N ILE A 309 21.59 -65.18 -21.17
CA ILE A 309 22.45 -65.76 -20.12
C ILE A 309 21.69 -66.84 -19.33
N PHE A 310 20.43 -66.58 -18.96
CA PHE A 310 19.60 -67.56 -18.25
C PHE A 310 19.33 -68.82 -19.08
N ASN A 311 19.03 -68.68 -20.38
CA ASN A 311 18.86 -69.81 -21.29
C ASN A 311 20.16 -70.63 -21.42
N LEU A 312 21.31 -69.97 -21.61
CA LEU A 312 22.62 -70.63 -21.69
C LEU A 312 23.00 -71.34 -20.37
N GLN A 313 22.61 -70.79 -19.21
CA GLN A 313 22.77 -71.47 -17.92
C GLN A 313 21.91 -72.74 -17.84
N ALA A 314 20.63 -72.68 -18.24
CA ALA A 314 19.75 -73.85 -18.29
C ALA A 314 20.24 -74.93 -19.27
N GLU A 315 20.76 -74.54 -20.44
CA GLU A 315 21.40 -75.46 -21.39
C GLU A 315 22.65 -76.11 -20.78
N LEU A 316 23.54 -75.34 -20.14
CA LEU A 316 24.72 -75.87 -19.45
C LEU A 316 24.33 -76.84 -18.32
N GLU A 317 23.29 -76.56 -17.54
CA GLU A 317 22.78 -77.49 -16.52
C GLU A 317 22.22 -78.78 -17.14
N ALA A 318 21.55 -78.70 -18.29
CA ALA A 318 21.11 -79.88 -19.05
C ALA A 318 22.30 -80.71 -19.58
N TYR A 319 23.37 -80.05 -20.06
CA TYR A 319 24.62 -80.74 -20.43
C TYR A 319 25.33 -81.37 -19.22
N PHE A 320 25.43 -80.69 -18.09
CA PHE A 320 26.04 -81.26 -16.88
C PHE A 320 25.22 -82.41 -16.28
N THR A 321 23.90 -82.39 -16.36
CA THR A 321 23.05 -83.49 -15.87
C THR A 321 23.11 -84.71 -16.77
N THR A 322 23.08 -84.53 -18.10
CA THR A 322 23.27 -85.64 -19.06
C THR A 322 24.68 -86.24 -19.00
N LEU A 323 25.72 -85.42 -18.82
CA LEU A 323 27.10 -85.89 -18.62
C LEU A 323 27.20 -86.74 -17.35
N LYS A 324 26.71 -86.27 -16.19
CA LYS A 324 26.66 -87.04 -14.93
C LYS A 324 25.88 -88.36 -15.07
N GLN A 325 24.79 -88.37 -15.83
CA GLN A 325 24.04 -89.60 -16.13
C GLN A 325 24.87 -90.59 -16.97
N SER A 326 25.66 -90.10 -17.93
CA SER A 326 26.54 -90.95 -18.75
C SER A 326 27.70 -91.52 -17.93
N GLU A 327 28.31 -90.74 -17.04
CA GLU A 327 29.33 -91.20 -16.10
C GLU A 327 28.76 -92.28 -15.15
N ALA A 328 27.58 -92.03 -14.56
CA ALA A 328 26.88 -92.98 -13.71
C ALA A 328 26.38 -94.25 -14.43
N LYS A 329 26.32 -94.24 -15.76
CA LYS A 329 26.07 -95.43 -16.58
C LYS A 329 27.37 -96.19 -16.85
N ASN A 330 28.43 -95.48 -17.22
CA ASN A 330 29.75 -96.07 -17.50
C ASN A 330 30.36 -96.75 -16.25
N THR A 331 30.21 -96.16 -15.06
CA THR A 331 30.66 -96.80 -13.80
C THR A 331 29.88 -98.08 -13.52
N LYS A 332 28.56 -98.07 -13.64
CA LYS A 332 27.72 -99.28 -13.49
C LYS A 332 28.05 -100.34 -14.53
N GLU A 333 28.36 -99.97 -15.77
CA GLU A 333 28.80 -100.95 -16.78
C GLU A 333 30.16 -101.55 -16.43
N HIS A 334 31.08 -100.76 -15.88
CA HIS A 334 32.37 -101.25 -15.38
C HIS A 334 32.22 -102.19 -14.17
N GLU A 335 31.38 -101.85 -13.20
CA GLU A 335 31.03 -102.71 -12.05
C GLU A 335 30.42 -104.04 -12.52
N ASN A 336 29.48 -104.01 -13.47
CA ASN A 336 28.88 -105.22 -14.03
C ASN A 336 29.92 -106.10 -14.76
N VAL A 337 30.89 -105.50 -15.46
CA VAL A 337 32.01 -106.25 -16.07
C VAL A 337 32.92 -106.87 -15.01
N LEU A 338 33.21 -106.16 -13.91
CA LEU A 338 34.02 -106.68 -12.80
C LEU A 338 33.33 -107.87 -12.11
N VAL A 339 32.04 -107.73 -11.77
CA VAL A 339 31.24 -108.81 -11.17
C VAL A 339 31.12 -110.01 -12.12
N LYS A 340 30.94 -109.79 -13.43
CA LYS A 340 30.94 -110.86 -14.43
C LYS A 340 32.29 -111.59 -14.49
N ASN A 341 33.41 -110.86 -14.41
CA ASN A 341 34.74 -111.46 -14.38
C ASN A 341 34.98 -112.27 -13.08
N GLU A 342 34.53 -111.80 -11.92
CA GLU A 342 34.54 -112.59 -10.68
C GLU A 342 33.69 -113.86 -10.78
N LEU A 343 32.50 -113.79 -11.38
CA LEU A 343 31.66 -114.97 -11.57
C LEU A 343 32.33 -115.98 -12.51
N ILE A 344 33.04 -115.52 -13.54
CA ILE A 344 33.84 -116.37 -14.44
C ILE A 344 35.02 -117.03 -13.71
N THR A 345 35.73 -116.34 -12.80
CA THR A 345 36.81 -116.98 -12.02
C THR A 345 36.25 -117.99 -11.00
N LYS A 346 35.13 -117.67 -10.34
CA LYS A 346 34.41 -118.59 -9.43
C LYS A 346 33.90 -119.84 -10.18
N LEU A 347 33.35 -119.69 -11.39
CA LEU A 347 32.99 -120.82 -12.27
C LEU A 347 34.19 -121.70 -12.61
N LYS A 348 35.29 -121.12 -13.08
CA LYS A 348 36.53 -121.86 -13.41
C LYS A 348 37.13 -122.59 -12.20
N LEU A 349 36.91 -122.10 -10.98
CA LEU A 349 37.28 -122.80 -9.75
C LEU A 349 36.33 -123.95 -9.42
N ALA A 350 35.01 -123.74 -9.55
CA ALA A 350 34.00 -124.79 -9.36
C ALA A 350 34.16 -125.95 -10.37
N GLU A 351 34.41 -125.63 -11.65
CA GLU A 351 34.74 -126.62 -12.69
C GLU A 351 35.97 -127.46 -12.34
N ARG A 352 37.02 -126.83 -11.79
CA ARG A 352 38.22 -127.53 -11.32
C ARG A 352 37.93 -128.43 -10.12
N GLN A 353 37.14 -127.97 -9.15
CA GLN A 353 36.73 -128.78 -8.00
C GLN A 353 35.85 -129.96 -8.43
N LEU A 354 34.88 -129.75 -9.32
CA LEU A 354 34.04 -130.81 -9.87
C LEU A 354 34.90 -131.85 -10.61
N LYS A 355 35.89 -131.42 -11.40
CA LYS A 355 36.87 -132.30 -12.08
C LYS A 355 37.81 -133.05 -11.12
N ILE A 356 37.96 -132.60 -9.88
CA ILE A 356 38.67 -133.33 -8.80
C ILE A 356 37.72 -134.33 -8.13
N ALA A 357 36.50 -133.94 -7.79
CA ALA A 357 35.46 -134.82 -7.25
C ALA A 357 35.18 -135.99 -8.22
N ASP A 358 35.13 -135.72 -9.52
CA ASP A 358 34.98 -136.72 -10.59
C ASP A 358 36.09 -137.78 -10.58
N LYS A 359 37.34 -137.39 -10.24
CA LYS A 359 38.45 -138.33 -10.05
C LYS A 359 38.28 -139.14 -8.77
N GLN A 360 37.92 -138.48 -7.67
CA GLN A 360 37.69 -139.15 -6.38
C GLN A 360 36.56 -140.19 -6.47
N VAL A 361 35.46 -139.89 -7.18
CA VAL A 361 34.39 -140.87 -7.45
C VAL A 361 34.89 -142.04 -8.33
N LYS A 362 35.77 -141.78 -9.30
CA LYS A 362 36.43 -142.81 -10.13
C LYS A 362 37.50 -143.63 -9.38
N GLU A 363 37.95 -143.17 -8.22
CA GLU A 363 38.85 -143.91 -7.31
C GLU A 363 38.05 -144.69 -6.26
N LEU A 364 37.02 -144.08 -5.66
CA LEU A 364 36.10 -144.73 -4.73
C LEU A 364 35.40 -145.93 -5.39
N SER A 365 34.88 -145.79 -6.61
CA SER A 365 34.27 -146.90 -7.36
C SER A 365 35.25 -148.03 -7.76
N LYS A 366 36.58 -147.77 -7.76
CA LYS A 366 37.59 -148.84 -7.83
C LYS A 366 37.75 -149.55 -6.49
N SER A 367 37.80 -148.79 -5.38
CA SER A 367 37.90 -149.38 -4.03
C SER A 367 36.68 -150.22 -3.67
N GLU A 368 35.47 -149.78 -4.04
CA GLU A 368 34.22 -150.53 -3.88
C GLU A 368 34.26 -151.87 -4.64
N ARG A 369 34.77 -151.87 -5.88
CA ARG A 369 34.99 -153.10 -6.66
C ARG A 369 35.95 -154.06 -5.97
N LEU A 370 37.07 -153.58 -5.42
CA LEU A 370 38.01 -154.42 -4.67
C LEU A 370 37.37 -155.02 -3.42
N LEU A 371 36.71 -154.18 -2.60
CA LEU A 371 36.02 -154.62 -1.38
C LEU A 371 34.91 -155.66 -1.69
N SER A 372 34.23 -155.53 -2.84
CA SER A 372 33.22 -156.50 -3.29
C SER A 372 33.78 -157.89 -3.63
N VAL A 373 35.09 -158.02 -3.88
CA VAL A 373 35.77 -159.31 -4.10
C VAL A 373 36.12 -159.94 -2.75
N GLU A 374 36.67 -159.20 -1.80
CA GLU A 374 36.97 -159.68 -0.44
C GLU A 374 35.70 -160.18 0.28
N LEU A 375 34.58 -159.46 0.10
CA LEU A 375 33.27 -159.84 0.64
C LEU A 375 32.71 -161.15 0.03
N ARG A 376 33.24 -161.63 -1.10
CA ARG A 376 32.95 -162.99 -1.60
C ARG A 376 33.78 -164.06 -0.87
N HIS A 377 35.02 -163.75 -0.51
CA HIS A 377 35.92 -164.69 0.17
C HIS A 377 35.43 -164.97 1.60
N VAL A 378 35.15 -163.92 2.38
CA VAL A 378 34.59 -164.03 3.74
C VAL A 378 33.23 -164.74 3.76
N LYS A 379 32.43 -164.62 2.68
CA LYS A 379 31.17 -165.38 2.52
C LYS A 379 31.37 -166.87 2.26
N SER A 380 32.53 -167.32 1.78
CA SER A 380 32.85 -168.75 1.66
C SER A 380 33.33 -169.36 2.97
N GLU A 381 34.08 -168.62 3.79
CA GLU A 381 34.56 -169.09 5.10
C GLU A 381 33.41 -169.21 6.13
N LEU A 382 32.42 -168.32 6.07
CA LEU A 382 31.22 -168.37 6.92
C LEU A 382 30.31 -169.61 6.68
N ALA A 383 30.64 -170.49 5.73
CA ALA A 383 29.92 -171.74 5.51
C ALA A 383 30.37 -172.88 6.44
N SER A 384 31.63 -172.88 6.92
CA SER A 384 32.17 -173.97 7.76
C SER A 384 31.97 -173.75 9.26
N ILE A 385 31.71 -172.52 9.70
CA ILE A 385 31.53 -172.15 11.12
C ILE A 385 30.05 -171.83 11.40
N ARG A 386 29.19 -172.85 11.31
CA ARG A 386 27.77 -172.77 11.72
C ARG A 386 27.37 -173.82 12.77
N SER A 387 28.32 -174.23 13.60
CA SER A 387 28.10 -175.03 14.81
C SER A 387 28.38 -174.19 16.06
N SER A 388 27.41 -174.20 16.99
CA SER A 388 27.51 -173.74 18.40
C SER A 388 27.64 -172.23 18.73
N VAL A 389 26.47 -171.62 18.94
CA VAL A 389 26.10 -170.76 20.09
C VAL A 389 27.14 -169.79 20.70
N ALA A 390 26.98 -168.50 20.39
CA ALA A 390 27.17 -167.39 21.34
C ALA A 390 26.14 -166.28 21.02
N TRP A 391 25.48 -165.69 22.03
CA TRP A 391 24.36 -164.76 21.83
C TRP A 391 24.26 -163.69 22.94
N LYS A 392 23.76 -162.49 22.57
CA LYS A 392 23.39 -161.32 23.41
C LYS A 392 24.48 -160.57 24.20
N ALA A 393 24.87 -159.39 23.69
CA ALA A 393 24.97 -158.06 24.37
C ALA A 393 25.86 -157.08 23.55
N SER A 394 25.71 -155.74 23.52
CA SER A 394 24.55 -154.85 23.79
C SER A 394 24.83 -153.40 23.32
N LYS A 395 23.91 -152.84 22.49
CA LYS A 395 23.23 -151.50 22.49
C LYS A 395 23.98 -150.14 22.77
N PRO A 396 23.48 -148.97 22.26
CA PRO A 396 24.36 -147.97 21.60
C PRO A 396 24.19 -146.43 21.92
N VAL A 397 24.85 -145.61 21.08
CA VAL A 397 25.24 -144.15 21.08
C VAL A 397 24.16 -143.03 21.07
N ARG A 398 24.51 -141.81 21.59
CA ARG A 398 24.04 -140.40 21.26
C ARG A 398 24.71 -139.33 22.19
N VAL A 399 24.73 -137.98 22.04
CA VAL A 399 24.36 -136.94 21.01
C VAL A 399 25.16 -135.61 21.27
N LEU A 400 24.78 -134.43 20.73
CA LEU A 400 25.46 -133.10 20.81
C LEU A 400 24.49 -131.88 20.99
N THR A 401 25.04 -130.66 21.21
CA THR A 401 24.52 -129.27 20.91
C THR A 401 23.66 -128.44 21.92
N SER A 402 23.84 -127.10 21.93
CA SER A 402 22.82 -125.98 22.01
C SER A 402 23.44 -124.59 22.39
N ALA A 403 22.72 -123.44 22.25
CA ALA A 403 23.28 -122.07 22.41
C ALA A 403 22.26 -120.88 22.60
N VAL A 404 22.77 -119.70 23.05
CA VAL A 404 22.28 -118.27 22.89
C VAL A 404 21.00 -117.74 23.61
N SER A 405 21.08 -116.50 24.15
CA SER A 405 19.96 -115.51 24.24
C SER A 405 20.47 -114.05 24.41
N LYS A 406 19.62 -112.99 24.24
CA LYS A 406 20.05 -111.56 24.27
C LYS A 406 18.92 -110.50 24.51
N THR A 407 19.23 -109.42 25.25
CA THR A 407 18.66 -108.03 25.23
C THR A 407 17.15 -107.72 25.42
N LYS A 408 16.82 -106.81 26.36
CA LYS A 408 15.51 -106.10 26.46
C LYS A 408 15.55 -104.80 27.31
N THR A 409 16.01 -103.67 26.76
CA THR A 409 16.17 -102.42 27.58
C THR A 409 15.91 -101.06 26.89
N LYS A 410 15.81 -100.96 25.55
CA LYS A 410 15.96 -99.66 24.86
C LYS A 410 14.77 -98.69 24.98
N ASN A 411 13.53 -99.17 25.05
CA ASN A 411 12.34 -98.34 24.77
C ASN A 411 11.91 -97.39 25.91
N ARG A 412 12.47 -97.50 27.12
CA ARG A 412 11.91 -96.81 28.31
C ARG A 412 12.34 -95.35 28.48
N LYS A 413 13.38 -94.89 27.76
CA LYS A 413 13.87 -93.49 27.86
C LYS A 413 13.10 -92.51 26.97
N ILE A 414 12.80 -92.90 25.73
CA ILE A 414 12.20 -92.03 24.71
C ILE A 414 10.85 -91.44 25.17
N GLN A 415 9.98 -92.27 25.78
CA GLN A 415 8.68 -91.82 26.27
C GLN A 415 8.78 -90.64 27.24
N ALA A 416 9.67 -90.73 28.23
CA ALA A 416 9.84 -89.67 29.24
C ALA A 416 10.41 -88.36 28.66
N ASP A 417 11.10 -88.42 27.51
CA ASP A 417 11.59 -87.24 26.82
C ASP A 417 10.49 -86.58 25.94
N LEU A 418 9.53 -87.37 25.44
CA LEU A 418 8.33 -86.87 24.73
C LEU A 418 7.34 -86.19 25.68
N ASP A 419 7.08 -86.80 26.84
CA ASP A 419 6.11 -86.29 27.82
C ASP A 419 6.49 -84.87 28.29
N ILE A 420 7.79 -84.59 28.44
CA ILE A 420 8.34 -83.27 28.82
C ILE A 420 8.16 -82.21 27.71
N ILE A 421 8.26 -82.61 26.43
CA ILE A 421 8.05 -81.69 25.30
C ILE A 421 6.57 -81.37 25.14
N ASN A 422 5.69 -82.39 25.22
CA ASN A 422 4.24 -82.21 25.11
C ASN A 422 3.62 -81.44 26.30
N SER A 423 4.26 -81.44 27.48
CA SER A 423 3.81 -80.67 28.64
C SER A 423 4.31 -79.21 28.66
N SER A 424 4.84 -78.68 27.56
CA SER A 424 5.55 -77.39 27.53
C SER A 424 4.89 -76.35 26.65
N ASP A 425 4.65 -75.15 27.20
CA ASP A 425 4.19 -73.94 26.49
C ASP A 425 5.11 -73.49 25.33
N LEU A 426 6.31 -74.11 25.22
CA LEU A 426 7.31 -73.80 24.20
C LEU A 426 7.31 -74.78 23.02
N PHE A 427 6.46 -75.81 23.05
CA PHE A 427 6.09 -76.64 21.90
C PHE A 427 4.62 -76.42 21.55
N ASP A 428 4.31 -76.23 20.27
CA ASP A 428 2.94 -75.98 19.79
C ASP A 428 2.65 -76.93 18.63
N ALA A 429 1.97 -78.04 18.92
CA ALA A 429 1.73 -79.12 17.95
C ALA A 429 0.91 -78.65 16.73
N GLU A 430 -0.10 -77.80 16.93
CA GLU A 430 -0.92 -77.27 15.84
C GLU A 430 -0.13 -76.31 14.96
N TRP A 431 0.63 -75.39 15.57
CA TRP A 431 1.52 -74.48 14.86
C TRP A 431 2.64 -75.23 14.13
N TYR A 432 3.22 -76.27 14.74
CA TYR A 432 4.30 -77.06 14.16
C TYR A 432 3.82 -77.80 12.89
N VAL A 433 2.68 -78.49 12.96
CA VAL A 433 2.07 -79.21 11.83
C VAL A 433 1.57 -78.25 10.73
N LYS A 434 1.17 -77.03 11.11
CA LYS A 434 0.79 -75.96 10.17
C LYS A 434 1.99 -75.33 9.47
N THR A 435 3.11 -75.18 10.17
CA THR A 435 4.38 -74.62 9.66
C THR A 435 5.18 -75.63 8.84
N TYR A 436 5.03 -76.92 9.14
CA TYR A 436 5.74 -78.03 8.50
C TYR A 436 4.76 -79.07 7.90
N PRO A 437 4.17 -78.80 6.71
CA PRO A 437 3.18 -79.69 6.07
C PRO A 437 3.73 -81.05 5.63
N ASP A 438 5.04 -81.23 5.62
CA ASP A 438 5.72 -82.51 5.43
C ASP A 438 5.60 -83.42 6.65
N VAL A 439 5.70 -82.88 7.87
CA VAL A 439 5.38 -83.58 9.13
C VAL A 439 3.92 -84.02 9.12
N LYS A 440 3.01 -83.16 8.63
CA LYS A 440 1.59 -83.52 8.46
C LYS A 440 1.38 -84.71 7.50
N LYS A 441 2.26 -84.90 6.53
CA LYS A 441 2.20 -85.98 5.53
C LYS A 441 2.89 -87.27 5.98
N SER A 442 3.88 -87.20 6.87
CA SER A 442 4.56 -88.40 7.38
C SER A 442 3.73 -89.18 8.40
N GLY A 443 2.79 -88.50 9.09
CA GLY A 443 1.92 -89.13 10.09
C GLY A 443 2.62 -89.48 11.41
N ILE A 444 3.87 -89.04 11.58
CA ILE A 444 4.61 -89.12 12.84
C ILE A 444 4.02 -88.09 13.82
N ASP A 445 3.99 -88.41 15.12
CA ASP A 445 3.57 -87.46 16.15
C ASP A 445 4.43 -86.16 16.08
N PRO A 446 3.87 -84.95 16.23
CA PRO A 446 4.62 -83.71 16.07
C PRO A 446 5.79 -83.57 17.06
N ALA A 447 5.60 -83.99 18.32
CA ALA A 447 6.65 -83.94 19.33
C ALA A 447 7.67 -85.08 19.14
N GLU A 448 7.24 -86.25 18.68
CA GLU A 448 8.17 -87.34 18.28
C GLU A 448 9.03 -86.95 17.09
N HIS A 449 8.45 -86.29 16.08
CA HIS A 449 9.21 -85.75 14.96
C HIS A 449 10.17 -84.65 15.43
N TYR A 450 9.75 -83.75 16.33
CA TYR A 450 10.62 -82.71 16.83
C TYR A 450 11.78 -83.26 17.68
N LEU A 451 11.51 -84.25 18.55
CA LEU A 451 12.51 -84.88 19.41
C LEU A 451 13.59 -85.62 18.60
N ASN A 452 13.19 -86.40 17.60
CA ASN A 452 14.10 -87.28 16.87
C ASN A 452 14.78 -86.62 15.65
N PHE A 453 14.11 -85.67 14.97
CA PHE A 453 14.57 -85.13 13.69
C PHE A 453 14.52 -83.60 13.61
N GLY A 454 13.41 -82.99 14.05
CA GLY A 454 13.12 -81.57 13.78
C GLY A 454 14.15 -80.60 14.33
N TRP A 455 14.73 -80.88 15.51
CA TRP A 455 15.79 -80.04 16.07
C TRP A 455 17.13 -80.14 15.33
N LEU A 456 17.48 -81.31 14.79
CA LEU A 456 18.66 -81.52 13.94
C LEU A 456 18.49 -80.85 12.57
N GLU A 457 17.26 -80.82 12.06
CA GLU A 457 16.85 -80.11 10.85
C GLU A 457 16.70 -78.58 11.05
N GLY A 458 17.03 -78.05 12.24
CA GLY A 458 16.96 -76.61 12.54
C GLY A 458 15.53 -76.05 12.61
N ARG A 459 14.51 -76.90 12.76
CA ARG A 459 13.10 -76.48 12.85
C ARG A 459 12.79 -75.82 14.19
N TYR A 460 11.80 -74.95 14.19
CA TYR A 460 11.29 -74.29 15.40
C TYR A 460 10.18 -75.16 16.02
N PRO A 461 10.20 -75.46 17.33
CA PRO A 461 9.13 -76.22 18.00
C PRO A 461 7.85 -75.40 18.21
N SER A 462 7.96 -74.08 18.21
CA SER A 462 6.86 -73.12 18.30
C SER A 462 7.31 -71.75 17.78
N GLN A 463 6.39 -70.82 17.66
CA GLN A 463 6.67 -69.39 17.46
C GLN A 463 7.49 -68.73 18.61
N TYR A 464 7.62 -69.38 19.77
CA TYR A 464 8.17 -68.80 21.01
C TYR A 464 9.59 -69.27 21.36
N PHE A 465 10.07 -70.37 20.77
CA PHE A 465 11.39 -70.94 21.03
C PHE A 465 12.20 -71.11 19.74
N ASP A 466 13.47 -70.71 19.79
CA ASP A 466 14.35 -70.65 18.64
C ASP A 466 15.58 -71.53 18.91
N GLY A 467 15.51 -72.81 18.51
CA GLY A 467 16.53 -73.80 18.83
C GLY A 467 17.90 -73.45 18.23
N THR A 468 17.92 -72.93 17.01
CA THR A 468 19.13 -72.49 16.31
C THR A 468 19.79 -71.31 17.03
N TRP A 469 19.01 -70.31 17.46
CA TRP A 469 19.52 -69.23 18.30
C TRP A 469 20.03 -69.74 19.66
N TYR A 470 19.30 -70.66 20.29
CA TYR A 470 19.67 -71.20 21.60
C TYR A 470 21.01 -71.95 21.56
N LEU A 471 21.23 -72.82 20.56
CA LEU A 471 22.52 -73.51 20.35
C LEU A 471 23.66 -72.53 20.03
N ASN A 472 23.42 -71.54 19.17
CA ASN A 472 24.38 -70.47 18.87
C ASN A 472 24.71 -69.59 20.10
N ARG A 473 23.77 -69.45 21.04
CA ARG A 473 23.95 -68.67 22.27
C ARG A 473 24.64 -69.46 23.39
N TYR A 474 24.51 -70.79 23.38
CA TYR A 474 25.03 -71.70 24.40
C TYR A 474 25.86 -72.82 23.76
N PRO A 475 27.14 -72.54 23.42
CA PRO A 475 28.00 -73.51 22.74
C PRO A 475 28.26 -74.80 23.52
N ASP A 476 28.14 -74.76 24.85
CA ASP A 476 28.19 -75.93 25.73
C ASP A 476 27.05 -76.91 25.44
N VAL A 477 25.83 -76.41 25.17
CA VAL A 477 24.71 -77.23 24.70
C VAL A 477 24.97 -77.70 23.27
N SER A 478 25.49 -76.84 22.40
CA SER A 478 25.81 -77.20 21.01
C SER A 478 26.93 -78.25 20.87
N GLN A 479 27.80 -78.42 21.87
CA GLN A 479 28.82 -79.47 21.92
C GLN A 479 28.31 -80.77 22.58
N SER A 480 27.09 -80.76 23.11
CA SER A 480 26.49 -81.91 23.84
C SER A 480 25.55 -82.76 22.99
N ASP A 481 25.37 -82.44 21.70
CA ASP A 481 24.41 -83.05 20.77
C ASP A 481 23.02 -83.31 21.39
N THR A 482 22.58 -82.39 22.26
CA THR A 482 21.32 -82.49 23.00
C THR A 482 20.28 -81.53 22.43
N ASN A 483 19.05 -82.04 22.25
CA ASN A 483 17.91 -81.24 21.77
C ASN A 483 17.77 -79.93 22.59
N PRO A 484 17.81 -78.74 21.96
CA PRO A 484 17.89 -77.46 22.66
C PRO A 484 16.66 -77.15 23.52
N LEU A 485 15.46 -77.54 23.06
CA LEU A 485 14.24 -77.38 23.84
C LEU A 485 14.27 -78.30 25.07
N LEU A 486 14.65 -79.56 24.89
CA LEU A 486 14.72 -80.53 25.98
C LEU A 486 15.79 -80.13 27.03
N HIS A 487 16.93 -79.58 26.59
CA HIS A 487 17.93 -79.00 27.50
C HIS A 487 17.37 -77.77 28.23
N TYR A 488 16.67 -76.87 27.53
CA TYR A 488 16.10 -75.69 28.16
C TYR A 488 15.09 -76.07 29.26
N LEU A 489 14.21 -77.04 28.99
CA LEU A 489 13.16 -77.48 29.91
C LEU A 489 13.69 -78.29 31.10
N LYS A 490 14.83 -78.98 30.97
CA LYS A 490 15.42 -79.80 32.05
C LYS A 490 16.47 -79.09 32.91
N PHE A 491 17.20 -78.14 32.34
CA PHE A 491 18.34 -77.49 32.98
C PHE A 491 18.36 -75.99 32.73
N GLY A 492 18.19 -75.56 31.47
CA GLY A 492 18.39 -74.17 31.07
C GLY A 492 17.50 -73.15 31.78
N LYS A 493 16.26 -73.54 32.14
CA LYS A 493 15.35 -72.70 32.94
C LYS A 493 15.89 -72.42 34.35
N ASP A 494 16.38 -73.45 35.03
CA ASP A 494 16.86 -73.35 36.42
C ASP A 494 18.29 -72.78 36.49
N GLU A 495 19.08 -72.97 35.42
CA GLU A 495 20.36 -72.30 35.15
C GLU A 495 20.20 -70.81 34.73
N GLY A 496 18.98 -70.29 34.66
CA GLY A 496 18.70 -68.89 34.33
C GLY A 496 19.01 -68.49 32.87
N ARG A 497 19.07 -69.45 31.95
CA ARG A 497 19.34 -69.22 30.52
C ARG A 497 18.16 -68.53 29.84
N LEU A 498 18.45 -67.80 28.76
CA LEU A 498 17.46 -67.18 27.91
C LEU A 498 17.01 -68.17 26.82
N GLN A 499 15.70 -68.31 26.61
CA GLN A 499 15.14 -69.23 25.61
C GLN A 499 15.24 -68.73 24.16
N SER A 500 14.81 -67.50 23.89
CA SER A 500 14.84 -66.88 22.56
C SER A 500 14.66 -65.35 22.67
N PRO A 501 15.09 -64.55 21.67
CA PRO A 501 14.79 -63.12 21.63
C PRO A 501 13.30 -62.83 21.36
N LYS A 502 12.64 -63.70 20.59
CA LYS A 502 11.25 -63.55 20.15
C LYS A 502 10.25 -63.48 21.32
N LEU A 503 10.52 -64.20 22.43
CA LEU A 503 9.69 -64.07 23.64
C LEU A 503 9.92 -62.75 24.41
N LEU A 504 11.12 -62.18 24.35
CA LEU A 504 11.43 -60.92 25.05
C LEU A 504 10.64 -59.73 24.47
N GLU A 505 10.42 -59.71 23.16
CA GLU A 505 9.56 -58.72 22.51
C GLU A 505 8.08 -58.93 22.87
N HIS A 506 7.62 -60.17 22.96
CA HIS A 506 6.24 -60.49 23.31
C HIS A 506 5.91 -60.15 24.77
N ASN A 507 6.84 -60.38 25.71
CA ASN A 507 6.68 -59.98 27.11
C ASN A 507 6.72 -58.45 27.29
N LYS A 508 7.51 -57.70 26.50
CA LYS A 508 7.44 -56.23 26.49
C LYS A 508 6.03 -55.71 26.14
N LYS A 509 5.27 -56.41 25.31
CA LYS A 509 3.87 -56.07 24.97
C LYS A 509 2.82 -56.50 26.00
N LYS A 510 3.21 -57.27 27.04
CA LYS A 510 2.32 -57.64 28.17
C LYS A 510 2.57 -56.83 29.45
N SER A 511 3.64 -56.03 29.51
CA SER A 511 4.02 -55.24 30.69
C SER A 511 3.50 -53.79 30.69
N THR A 512 2.72 -53.39 29.69
CA THR A 512 2.05 -52.07 29.62
C THR A 512 0.55 -52.24 29.42
N ARG A 513 -0.19 -52.32 30.52
CA ARG A 513 -1.65 -52.30 30.57
C ARG A 513 -2.14 -51.75 31.90
#